data_AF-A0A1Z4JN43-F1
#
_entry.id   AF-A0A1Z4JN43-F1
#
_cell.length_a   1.000
_cell.length_b   1.000
_cell.length_c   1.000
_cell.angle_alpha   90.00
_cell.angle_beta   90.00
_cell.angle_gamma   90.00
#
_symmetry.space_group_name_H-M   'P 1'
#
loop_
_entity.id
_entity.type
_entity.pdbx_description
1 polymer ?
#
loop_
_entity_poly.entity_id
_entity_poly.type
_entity_poly.pdbx_seq_one_letter_code
_entity_poly.pdbx_strand_id
1 'polypeptide(L)'
;MSRTKPYQPSLLRFLHGINALLVIAALISGFWVYDTFDQRFGKIPLPRINAIIDYHGTIGLTFFLFSPLFLIYSLWLGRKKLIQNNTIANLTQVGKPIWWATLQRCTNTLMIVAIVFAAGTGKLMDETWLPQGQLFHVAYSFHLIAWATMLICLALHLLMSAKVGGVPLLLSILSFRVRPDDHPKLWIKQLRDRN
;
A
#
# COMPACT_ATOMS: atom_id res chain seq x y z
N MET A 1 -30.18 18.01 3.45
CA MET A 1 -29.05 17.66 4.35
C MET A 1 -27.77 17.62 3.54
N SER A 2 -26.78 18.48 3.83
CA SER A 2 -25.49 18.42 3.14
C SER A 2 -24.82 17.07 3.42
N ARG A 3 -24.51 16.30 2.38
CA ARG A 3 -23.77 15.03 2.50
C ARG A 3 -22.53 15.28 3.36
N THR A 4 -22.47 14.66 4.53
CA THR A 4 -21.29 14.69 5.41
C THR A 4 -20.11 14.16 4.60
N LYS A 5 -19.12 15.01 4.32
CA LYS A 5 -17.91 14.61 3.59
C LYS A 5 -17.23 13.45 4.36
N PRO A 6 -16.80 12.38 3.67
CA PRO A 6 -16.01 11.33 4.29
C PRO A 6 -14.81 11.93 5.04
N TYR A 7 -14.62 11.53 6.29
CA TYR A 7 -13.55 12.04 7.14
C TYR A 7 -12.60 10.92 7.54
N GLN A 8 -11.31 11.18 7.43
CA GLN A 8 -10.25 10.28 7.88
C GLN A 8 -9.44 11.00 8.98
N PRO A 9 -9.10 10.31 10.08
CA PRO A 9 -8.24 10.89 11.12
C PRO A 9 -6.91 11.40 10.54
N SER A 10 -6.39 12.50 11.10
CA SER A 10 -5.11 13.13 10.70
C SER A 10 -3.94 12.15 10.75
N LEU A 11 -3.82 11.36 11.82
CA LEU A 11 -2.79 10.33 11.96
C LEU A 11 -2.85 9.30 10.83
N LEU A 12 -4.05 8.81 10.52
CA LEU A 12 -4.24 7.88 9.42
C LEU A 12 -3.79 8.51 8.10
N ARG A 13 -4.23 9.74 7.81
CA ARG A 13 -3.88 10.43 6.56
C ARG A 13 -2.38 10.62 6.44
N PHE A 14 -1.71 11.00 7.51
CA PHE A 14 -0.26 11.19 7.54
C PHE A 14 0.49 9.88 7.30
N LEU A 15 0.20 8.84 8.10
CA LEU A 15 0.86 7.53 7.97
C LEU A 15 0.57 6.89 6.61
N HIS A 16 -0.69 6.93 6.17
CA HIS A 16 -1.09 6.45 4.85
C HIS A 16 -0.42 7.25 3.74
N GLY A 17 -0.35 8.57 3.84
CA GLY A 17 0.26 9.45 2.85
C GLY A 17 1.75 9.16 2.65
N ILE A 18 2.51 9.06 3.74
CA ILE A 18 3.93 8.70 3.68
C ILE A 18 4.10 7.31 3.05
N ASN A 19 3.34 6.32 3.50
CA ASN A 19 3.44 4.96 2.95
C ASN A 19 3.04 4.91 1.47
N ALA A 20 1.99 5.63 1.07
CA ALA A 20 1.56 5.69 -0.33
C ALA A 20 2.63 6.32 -1.21
N LEU A 21 3.25 7.42 -0.77
CA LEU A 21 4.36 8.06 -1.49
C LEU A 21 5.55 7.10 -1.65
N LEU A 22 5.94 6.42 -0.57
CA LEU A 22 7.06 5.47 -0.58
C LEU A 22 6.77 4.25 -1.47
N VAL A 23 5.55 3.70 -1.43
CA VAL A 23 5.14 2.58 -2.31
C VAL A 23 5.16 2.99 -3.77
N ILE A 24 4.63 4.17 -4.12
CA ILE A 24 4.64 4.67 -5.49
C ILE A 24 6.09 4.90 -5.96
N ALA A 25 6.92 5.52 -5.13
CA ALA A 25 8.33 5.71 -5.42
C ALA A 25 9.06 4.37 -5.62
N ALA A 26 8.80 3.37 -4.77
CA ALA A 26 9.38 2.03 -4.88
C ALA A 26 8.92 1.29 -6.13
N LEU A 27 7.65 1.42 -6.53
CA LEU A 27 7.15 0.83 -7.76
C LEU A 27 7.84 1.43 -8.99
N ILE A 28 7.97 2.76 -9.03
CA ILE A 28 8.63 3.47 -10.13
C ILE A 28 10.12 3.12 -10.18
N SER A 29 10.84 3.22 -9.05
CA SER A 29 12.27 2.92 -9.01
C SER A 29 12.54 1.44 -9.25
N GLY A 30 11.68 0.54 -8.77
CA GLY A 30 11.80 -0.91 -9.02
C GLY A 30 11.59 -1.27 -10.48
N PHE A 31 10.65 -0.60 -11.17
CA PHE A 31 10.55 -0.72 -12.63
C PHE A 31 11.81 -0.24 -13.33
N TRP A 32 12.39 0.86 -12.85
CA TRP A 32 13.62 1.42 -13.41
C TRP A 32 14.85 0.51 -13.20
N VAL A 33 14.93 -0.19 -12.05
CA VAL A 33 15.90 -1.27 -11.82
C VAL A 33 15.72 -2.38 -12.85
N TYR A 34 14.48 -2.86 -13.02
CA TYR A 34 14.15 -3.89 -14.01
C TYR A 34 14.56 -3.47 -15.43
N ASP A 35 14.19 -2.25 -15.84
CA ASP A 35 14.46 -1.70 -17.18
C ASP A 35 15.96 -1.47 -17.41
N THR A 36 16.75 -1.25 -16.35
CA THR A 36 18.20 -1.06 -16.47
C THR A 36 18.98 -2.38 -16.54
N PHE A 37 18.56 -3.43 -15.80
CA PHE A 37 19.40 -4.61 -15.57
C PHE A 37 18.80 -5.96 -15.98
N ASP A 38 17.47 -6.12 -16.03
CA ASP A 38 16.83 -7.41 -16.31
C ASP A 38 16.29 -7.47 -17.74
N GLN A 39 15.36 -6.57 -18.10
CA GLN A 39 14.78 -6.43 -19.44
C GLN A 39 14.15 -7.70 -20.05
N ARG A 40 14.00 -8.82 -19.33
CA ARG A 40 13.53 -10.12 -19.89
C ARG A 40 12.11 -10.09 -20.42
N PHE A 41 11.27 -9.17 -19.92
CA PHE A 41 9.87 -8.97 -20.33
C PHE A 41 9.69 -7.73 -21.22
N GLY A 42 10.78 -7.24 -21.83
CA GLY A 42 10.80 -6.04 -22.67
C GLY A 42 11.41 -4.83 -21.96
N LYS A 43 11.69 -3.79 -22.74
CA LYS A 43 12.30 -2.53 -22.27
C LYS A 43 11.55 -1.32 -22.81
N ILE A 44 11.58 -0.24 -22.05
CA ILE A 44 11.18 1.10 -22.47
C ILE A 44 12.46 1.94 -22.58
N PRO A 45 12.58 2.92 -23.49
CA PRO A 45 13.82 3.70 -23.62
C PRO A 45 13.98 4.73 -22.47
N LEU A 46 14.08 4.27 -21.22
CA LEU A 46 14.41 5.12 -20.08
C LEU A 46 15.91 5.43 -20.03
N PRO A 47 16.30 6.61 -19.51
CA PRO A 47 17.71 6.90 -19.31
C PRO A 47 18.29 5.98 -18.24
N ARG A 48 19.51 5.49 -18.50
CA ARG A 48 20.22 4.61 -17.56
C ARG A 48 20.66 5.38 -16.32
N ILE A 49 20.23 4.91 -15.15
CA ILE A 49 20.63 5.45 -13.86
C ILE A 49 21.42 4.35 -13.14
N ASN A 50 22.74 4.45 -13.08
CA ASN A 50 23.56 3.37 -12.51
C ASN A 50 23.30 3.14 -11.01
N ALA A 51 23.02 4.21 -10.25
CA ALA A 51 22.71 4.15 -8.82
C ALA A 51 21.23 3.83 -8.51
N ILE A 52 20.45 3.37 -9.50
CA ILE A 52 19.00 3.17 -9.31
C ILE A 52 18.67 2.06 -8.30
N ILE A 53 19.54 1.05 -8.19
CA ILE A 53 19.44 0.01 -7.16
C ILE A 53 19.59 0.62 -5.77
N ASP A 54 20.58 1.49 -5.56
CA ASP A 54 20.81 2.17 -4.28
C ASP A 54 19.64 3.08 -3.89
N TYR A 55 19.09 3.81 -4.87
CA TYR A 55 17.90 4.65 -4.65
C TYR A 55 16.68 3.81 -4.30
N HIS A 56 16.43 2.72 -5.03
CA HIS A 56 15.34 1.81 -4.73
C HIS A 56 15.51 1.16 -3.35
N GLY A 57 16.72 0.72 -3.01
CA GLY A 57 17.05 0.15 -1.71
C GLY A 57 16.85 1.15 -0.57
N THR A 58 17.23 2.42 -0.77
CA THR A 58 17.02 3.51 0.21
C THR A 58 15.53 3.80 0.42
N ILE A 59 14.73 3.83 -0.65
CA ILE A 59 13.27 3.98 -0.57
C ILE A 59 12.68 2.78 0.18
N GLY A 60 13.11 1.56 -0.14
CA GLY A 60 12.67 0.33 0.50
C GLY A 60 13.00 0.29 2.00
N LEU A 61 14.21 0.70 2.39
CA LEU A 61 14.61 0.81 3.79
C LEU A 61 13.79 1.86 4.53
N THR A 62 13.59 3.03 3.93
CA THR A 62 12.74 4.09 4.51
C THR A 62 11.32 3.58 4.72
N PHE A 63 10.76 2.89 3.72
CA PHE A 63 9.45 2.25 3.81
C PHE A 63 9.41 1.19 4.93
N PHE A 64 10.44 0.35 5.05
CA PHE A 64 10.54 -0.65 6.11
C PHE A 64 10.54 -0.03 7.51
N LEU A 65 11.13 1.16 7.69
CA LEU A 65 11.15 1.86 8.98
C LEU A 65 9.81 2.51 9.33
N PHE A 66 9.09 3.08 8.35
CA PHE A 66 7.82 3.78 8.58
C PHE A 66 6.58 2.88 8.53
N SER A 67 6.63 1.79 7.76
CA SER A 67 5.49 0.89 7.57
C SER A 67 5.00 0.19 8.84
N PRO A 68 5.84 -0.16 9.85
CA PRO A 68 5.34 -0.76 11.09
C PRO A 68 4.32 0.12 11.82
N LEU A 69 4.51 1.44 11.83
CA LEU A 69 3.56 2.38 12.45
C LEU A 69 2.21 2.34 11.73
N PHE A 70 2.23 2.30 10.40
CA PHE A 70 1.02 2.20 9.59
C PHE A 70 0.36 0.82 9.70
N LEU A 71 1.13 -0.26 9.80
CA LEU A 71 0.64 -1.61 9.99
C LEU A 71 -0.05 -1.76 11.35
N ILE A 72 0.57 -1.30 12.44
CA ILE A 72 -0.04 -1.29 13.77
C ILE A 72 -1.35 -0.51 13.74
N TYR A 73 -1.33 0.71 13.18
CA TYR A 73 -2.55 1.51 13.02
C TYR A 73 -3.63 0.72 12.26
N SER A 74 -3.28 0.12 11.13
CA SER A 74 -4.25 -0.54 10.24
C SER A 74 -4.83 -1.80 10.86
N LEU A 75 -4.01 -2.60 11.56
CA LEU A 75 -4.41 -3.86 12.18
C LEU A 75 -5.22 -3.65 13.46
N TRP A 76 -5.01 -2.52 14.16
CA TRP A 76 -5.70 -2.22 15.42
C TRP A 76 -6.84 -1.23 15.19
N LEU A 77 -6.53 0.04 14.92
CA LEU A 77 -7.50 1.11 14.73
C LEU A 77 -8.28 0.99 13.41
N GLY A 78 -7.58 0.56 12.37
CA GLY A 78 -8.13 0.39 11.03
C GLY A 78 -8.86 -0.92 10.80
N ARG A 79 -8.92 -1.83 11.79
CA ARG A 79 -9.32 -3.24 11.60
C ARG A 79 -10.65 -3.40 10.86
N LYS A 80 -11.64 -2.53 11.12
CA LYS A 80 -12.97 -2.56 10.49
C LYS A 80 -12.94 -2.37 8.95
N LYS A 81 -11.81 -1.89 8.40
CA LYS A 81 -11.55 -1.72 6.96
C LYS A 81 -10.84 -2.92 6.33
N LEU A 82 -10.52 -3.94 7.12
CA LEU A 82 -9.90 -5.20 6.69
C LEU A 82 -10.94 -6.34 6.67
N ILE A 83 -10.53 -7.53 6.25
CA ILE A 83 -11.35 -8.75 6.31
C ILE A 83 -11.97 -8.91 7.71
N GLN A 84 -13.26 -9.24 7.74
CA GLN A 84 -14.07 -9.47 8.95
C GLN A 84 -14.60 -10.91 9.01
N ASN A 85 -15.12 -11.34 10.16
CA ASN A 85 -15.65 -12.71 10.34
C ASN A 85 -16.80 -13.04 9.38
N ASN A 86 -17.61 -12.06 8.99
CA ASN A 86 -18.72 -12.24 8.04
C ASN A 86 -18.32 -12.05 6.57
N THR A 87 -17.03 -12.04 6.24
CA THR A 87 -16.54 -11.79 4.86
C THR A 87 -17.12 -12.77 3.86
N ILE A 88 -17.09 -14.08 4.15
CA ILE A 88 -17.61 -15.12 3.25
C ILE A 88 -19.12 -14.91 3.00
N ALA A 89 -19.89 -14.71 4.07
CA ALA A 89 -21.34 -14.48 3.98
C ALA A 89 -21.72 -13.18 3.24
N ASN A 90 -20.85 -12.16 3.27
CA ASN A 90 -21.10 -10.92 2.52
C ASN A 90 -20.66 -11.02 1.06
N LEU A 91 -19.66 -11.87 0.74
CA LEU A 91 -19.19 -12.11 -0.63
C LEU A 91 -20.23 -12.85 -1.48
N THR A 92 -21.14 -13.63 -0.87
CA THR A 92 -22.25 -14.27 -1.59
C THR A 92 -23.34 -13.29 -1.99
N GLN A 93 -23.39 -12.09 -1.40
CA GLN A 93 -24.42 -11.08 -1.67
C GLN A 93 -24.12 -10.20 -2.89
N VAL A 94 -23.76 -10.84 -4.00
CA VAL A 94 -23.26 -10.19 -5.23
C VAL A 94 -24.18 -9.05 -5.69
N GLY A 95 -23.58 -7.93 -6.10
CA GLY A 95 -24.28 -6.75 -6.59
C GLY A 95 -24.84 -5.82 -5.51
N LYS A 96 -25.03 -6.28 -4.27
CA LYS A 96 -25.49 -5.43 -3.16
C LYS A 96 -24.36 -4.50 -2.67
N PRO A 97 -24.67 -3.35 -2.04
CA PRO A 97 -23.65 -2.44 -1.50
C PRO A 97 -22.66 -3.10 -0.53
N ILE A 98 -23.13 -4.05 0.28
CA ILE A 98 -22.29 -4.79 1.24
C ILE A 98 -21.23 -5.66 0.56
N TRP A 99 -21.50 -6.15 -0.64
CA TRP A 99 -20.55 -6.94 -1.43
C TRP A 99 -19.37 -6.08 -1.88
N TRP A 100 -19.64 -4.90 -2.44
CA TRP A 100 -18.60 -3.95 -2.83
C TRP A 100 -17.76 -3.48 -1.64
N ALA A 101 -18.38 -3.21 -0.50
CA ALA A 101 -17.66 -2.86 0.73
C ALA A 101 -16.78 -4.01 1.23
N THR A 102 -17.23 -5.25 1.06
CA THR A 102 -16.48 -6.45 1.44
C THR A 102 -15.31 -6.70 0.49
N LEU A 103 -15.50 -6.51 -0.81
CA LEU A 103 -14.41 -6.54 -1.79
C LEU A 103 -13.33 -5.51 -1.46
N GLN A 104 -13.72 -4.27 -1.13
CA GLN A 104 -12.75 -3.24 -0.72
C GLN A 104 -11.97 -3.67 0.53
N ARG A 105 -12.62 -4.32 1.51
CA ARG A 105 -11.94 -4.85 2.70
C ARG A 105 -10.94 -5.94 2.34
N CYS A 106 -11.30 -6.87 1.46
CA CYS A 106 -10.38 -7.89 0.94
C CYS A 106 -9.18 -7.23 0.23
N THR A 107 -9.43 -6.26 -0.63
CA THR A 107 -8.38 -5.52 -1.33
C THR A 107 -7.45 -4.78 -0.37
N ASN A 108 -7.98 -4.15 0.69
CA ASN A 108 -7.15 -3.49 1.70
C ASN A 108 -6.28 -4.50 2.46
N THR A 109 -6.81 -5.68 2.78
CA THR A 109 -6.03 -6.74 3.42
C THR A 109 -4.95 -7.28 2.48
N LEU A 110 -5.27 -7.51 1.20
CA LEU A 110 -4.29 -7.93 0.20
C LEU A 110 -3.17 -6.89 0.01
N MET A 111 -3.50 -5.60 0.04
CA MET A 111 -2.51 -4.53 -0.03
C MET A 111 -1.51 -4.61 1.14
N ILE A 112 -1.99 -4.86 2.37
CA ILE A 112 -1.12 -5.04 3.55
C ILE A 112 -0.22 -6.28 3.38
N VAL A 113 -0.79 -7.40 2.95
CA VAL A 113 -0.02 -8.64 2.72
C VAL A 113 1.06 -8.43 1.67
N ALA A 114 0.70 -7.79 0.55
CA ALA A 114 1.63 -7.53 -0.53
C ALA A 114 2.73 -6.52 -0.13
N ILE A 115 2.43 -5.55 0.74
CA ILE A 115 3.42 -4.64 1.33
C ILE A 115 4.46 -5.41 2.15
N VAL A 116 4.00 -6.30 3.04
CA VAL A 116 4.88 -7.12 3.89
C VAL A 116 5.71 -8.07 3.01
N PHE A 117 5.09 -8.67 2.00
CA PHE A 117 5.76 -9.57 1.07
C PHE A 117 6.85 -8.85 0.25
N ALA A 118 6.56 -7.66 -0.29
CA ALA A 118 7.53 -6.86 -1.04
C ALA A 118 8.71 -6.40 -0.16
N ALA A 119 8.43 -5.89 1.04
CA ALA A 119 9.47 -5.46 1.97
C ALA A 119 10.35 -6.64 2.44
N GLY A 120 9.73 -7.78 2.77
CA GLY A 120 10.44 -8.98 3.21
C GLY A 120 11.33 -9.57 2.11
N THR A 121 10.80 -9.75 0.91
CA THR A 121 11.57 -10.30 -0.23
C THR A 121 12.67 -9.34 -0.70
N GLY A 122 12.42 -8.03 -0.67
CA GLY A 122 13.42 -7.03 -1.04
C GLY A 122 14.62 -7.03 -0.09
N LYS A 123 14.40 -7.28 1.20
CA LYS A 123 15.50 -7.37 2.17
C LYS A 123 16.41 -8.60 1.96
N LEU A 124 15.90 -9.64 1.30
CA LEU A 124 16.65 -10.84 0.94
C LEU A 124 17.44 -10.69 -0.36
N MET A 125 17.29 -9.56 -1.06
CA MET A 125 18.05 -9.28 -2.28
C MET A 125 19.46 -8.79 -1.97
N ASP A 126 20.41 -9.24 -2.79
CA ASP A 126 21.74 -8.64 -2.91
C ASP A 126 21.75 -7.64 -4.08
N GLU A 127 22.29 -6.46 -3.85
CA GLU A 127 22.37 -5.38 -4.83
C GLU A 127 23.32 -5.68 -6.00
N THR A 128 24.23 -6.64 -5.85
CA THR A 128 25.23 -6.99 -6.86
C THR A 128 24.73 -7.96 -7.92
N TRP A 129 23.64 -8.69 -7.65
CA TRP A 129 23.15 -9.73 -8.55
C TRP A 129 22.75 -9.20 -9.93
N LEU A 130 21.90 -8.16 -9.97
CA LEU A 130 21.37 -7.64 -11.24
C LEU A 130 22.45 -6.96 -12.10
N PRO A 131 23.36 -6.13 -11.55
CA PRO A 131 24.49 -5.57 -12.30
C PRO A 131 25.41 -6.63 -12.92
N GLN A 132 25.53 -7.80 -12.26
CA GLN A 132 26.33 -8.93 -12.76
C GLN A 132 25.55 -9.86 -13.71
N GLY A 133 24.28 -9.56 -14.00
CA GLY A 133 23.43 -10.41 -14.86
C GLY A 133 22.94 -11.70 -14.18
N GLN A 134 23.04 -11.81 -12.85
CA GLN A 134 22.61 -12.98 -12.09
C GLN A 134 21.10 -12.91 -11.80
N LEU A 135 20.28 -13.26 -12.79
CA LEU A 135 18.82 -13.09 -12.72
C LEU A 135 18.05 -14.30 -12.14
N PHE A 136 18.77 -15.34 -11.68
CA PHE A 136 18.19 -16.63 -11.28
C PHE A 136 18.30 -16.91 -9.78
N HIS A 137 18.12 -15.88 -8.96
CA HIS A 137 18.05 -16.01 -7.50
C HIS A 137 16.60 -16.09 -7.02
N VAL A 138 16.31 -17.00 -6.10
CA VAL A 138 14.95 -17.22 -5.56
C VAL A 138 14.39 -15.94 -4.94
N ALA A 139 15.21 -15.22 -4.17
CA ALA A 139 14.82 -13.95 -3.56
C ALA A 139 14.47 -12.89 -4.62
N TYR A 140 15.24 -12.82 -5.71
CA TYR A 140 14.93 -11.90 -6.80
C TYR A 140 13.60 -12.25 -7.49
N SER A 141 13.39 -13.53 -7.82
CA SER A 141 12.14 -13.99 -8.44
C SER A 141 10.92 -13.66 -7.58
N PHE A 142 10.99 -13.90 -6.27
CA PHE A 142 9.91 -13.53 -5.36
C PHE A 142 9.73 -12.01 -5.25
N HIS A 143 10.81 -11.23 -5.24
CA HIS A 143 10.70 -9.79 -5.18
C HIS A 143 10.08 -9.19 -6.46
N LEU A 144 10.40 -9.75 -7.63
CA LEU A 144 9.76 -9.38 -8.89
C LEU A 144 8.26 -9.71 -8.90
N ILE A 145 7.88 -10.90 -8.40
CA ILE A 145 6.47 -11.27 -8.21
C ILE A 145 5.80 -10.32 -7.21
N ALA A 146 6.50 -9.93 -6.15
CA ALA A 146 5.99 -8.99 -5.16
C ALA A 146 5.74 -7.61 -5.77
N TRP A 147 6.64 -7.12 -6.62
CA TRP A 147 6.48 -5.86 -7.37
C TRP A 147 5.22 -5.90 -8.25
N ALA A 148 5.04 -6.96 -9.05
CA ALA A 148 3.86 -7.12 -9.91
C ALA A 148 2.57 -7.23 -9.09
N THR A 149 2.59 -8.03 -8.02
CA THR A 149 1.47 -8.17 -7.09
C THR A 149 1.11 -6.83 -6.44
N MET A 150 2.12 -6.03 -6.06
CA MET A 150 1.93 -4.73 -5.45
C MET A 150 1.27 -3.73 -6.41
N LEU A 151 1.70 -3.72 -7.67
CA LEU A 151 1.07 -2.89 -8.71
C LEU A 151 -0.42 -3.23 -8.88
N ILE A 152 -0.75 -4.52 -8.98
CA ILE A 152 -2.14 -4.99 -9.10
C ILE A 152 -2.95 -4.62 -7.85
N CYS A 153 -2.42 -4.87 -6.65
CA CYS A 153 -3.10 -4.55 -5.39
C CYS A 153 -3.36 -3.05 -5.25
N LEU A 154 -2.40 -2.20 -5.63
CA LEU A 154 -2.55 -0.75 -5.61
C LEU A 154 -3.65 -0.30 -6.58
N ALA A 155 -3.65 -0.82 -7.81
CA ALA A 155 -4.68 -0.51 -8.80
C ALA A 155 -6.08 -0.91 -8.31
N LEU A 156 -6.22 -2.13 -7.78
CA LEU A 156 -7.48 -2.60 -7.19
C LEU A 156 -7.89 -1.76 -5.98
N HIS A 157 -6.94 -1.35 -5.13
CA HIS A 157 -7.21 -0.53 -3.95
C HIS A 157 -7.80 0.83 -4.34
N LEU A 158 -7.23 1.48 -5.37
CA LEU A 158 -7.74 2.74 -5.90
C LEU A 158 -9.11 2.55 -6.56
N LEU A 159 -9.26 1.53 -7.40
CA LEU A 159 -10.52 1.19 -8.08
C LEU A 159 -11.65 0.97 -7.06
N MET A 160 -11.41 0.14 -6.05
CA MET A 160 -12.42 -0.18 -5.04
C MET A 160 -12.75 1.01 -4.15
N SER A 161 -11.75 1.85 -3.83
CA SER A 161 -11.97 3.09 -3.09
C SER A 161 -12.83 4.09 -3.88
N ALA A 162 -12.60 4.21 -5.18
CA ALA A 162 -13.45 4.99 -6.07
C ALA A 162 -14.87 4.40 -6.15
N LYS A 163 -15.00 3.07 -6.26
CA LYS A 163 -16.30 2.39 -6.37
C LYS A 163 -17.18 2.55 -5.12
N VAL A 164 -16.60 2.41 -3.93
CA VAL A 164 -17.36 2.42 -2.67
C VAL A 164 -17.58 3.83 -2.13
N GLY A 165 -16.56 4.69 -2.18
CA GLY A 165 -16.61 6.04 -1.58
C GLY A 165 -16.65 7.20 -2.56
N GLY A 166 -16.52 6.92 -3.86
CA GLY A 166 -16.40 7.95 -4.89
C GLY A 166 -15.09 8.74 -4.81
N VAL A 167 -14.97 9.72 -5.70
CA VAL A 167 -13.87 10.71 -5.71
C VAL A 167 -13.70 11.42 -4.36
N PRO A 168 -14.77 11.80 -3.61
CA PRO A 168 -14.61 12.45 -2.31
C PRO A 168 -13.84 11.61 -1.28
N LEU A 169 -13.94 10.28 -1.32
CA LEU A 169 -13.18 9.42 -0.42
C LEU A 169 -11.68 9.45 -0.76
N LEU A 170 -11.32 9.40 -2.05
CA LEU A 170 -9.93 9.48 -2.49
C LEU A 170 -9.30 10.82 -2.08
N LEU A 171 -10.01 11.92 -2.36
CA LEU A 171 -9.54 13.27 -2.02
C LEU A 171 -9.51 13.53 -0.51
N SER A 172 -10.25 12.76 0.30
CA SER A 172 -10.25 12.93 1.76
C SER A 172 -8.86 12.69 2.38
N ILE A 173 -8.01 11.87 1.73
CA ILE A 173 -6.64 11.60 2.17
C ILE A 173 -5.75 12.84 2.01
N LEU A 174 -6.01 13.67 1.00
CA LEU A 174 -5.25 14.89 0.71
C LEU A 174 -5.74 16.13 1.48
N SER A 175 -6.81 15.99 2.25
CA SER A 175 -7.31 17.10 3.08
C SER A 175 -6.29 17.47 4.15
N PHE A 176 -6.07 18.76 4.36
CA PHE A 176 -5.29 19.29 5.50
C PHE A 176 -6.15 19.63 6.73
N ARG A 177 -7.48 19.51 6.63
CA ARG A 177 -8.39 19.87 7.74
C ARG A 177 -8.19 18.93 8.92
N VAL A 178 -7.93 19.45 10.11
CA VAL A 178 -7.84 18.71 11.36
C VAL A 178 -9.06 19.06 12.21
N ARG A 179 -9.80 18.07 12.70
CA ARG A 179 -10.92 18.28 13.64
C ARG A 179 -10.39 18.39 15.07
N PRO A 180 -11.12 19.04 16.00
CA PRO A 180 -10.74 19.08 17.42
C PRO A 180 -10.50 17.69 18.02
N ASP A 181 -11.29 16.70 17.58
CA ASP A 181 -11.16 15.31 18.03
C ASP A 181 -9.89 14.60 17.52
N ASP A 182 -9.19 15.14 16.52
CA ASP A 182 -7.97 14.52 15.97
C ASP A 182 -6.70 14.83 16.78
N HIS A 183 -6.83 15.53 17.92
CA HIS A 183 -5.71 15.89 18.77
C HIS A 183 -5.02 14.62 19.34
N PRO A 184 -3.68 14.53 19.35
CA PRO A 184 -2.95 13.35 19.86
C PRO A 184 -3.37 12.90 21.26
N LYS A 185 -3.70 13.87 22.13
CA LYS A 185 -4.21 13.64 23.49
C LYS A 185 -5.53 12.84 23.54
N LEU A 186 -6.31 12.82 22.46
CA LEU A 186 -7.61 12.14 22.37
C LEU A 186 -7.52 10.77 21.70
N TRP A 187 -6.38 10.41 21.09
CA TRP A 187 -6.22 9.15 20.38
C TRP A 187 -6.39 7.92 21.30
N ILE A 188 -5.88 7.98 22.53
CA ILE A 188 -6.04 6.91 23.53
C ILE A 188 -7.51 6.73 23.95
N LYS A 189 -8.27 7.81 24.04
CA LYS A 189 -9.70 7.75 24.36
C LYS A 189 -10.50 7.15 23.19
N GLN A 190 -10.18 7.54 21.97
CA GLN A 190 -10.78 6.96 20.76
C GLN A 190 -10.44 5.48 20.54
N LEU A 191 -9.26 5.04 21.00
CA LEU A 191 -8.85 3.63 21.04
C LEU A 191 -9.72 2.81 22.00
N ARG A 192 -10.03 3.37 23.16
CA ARG A 192 -10.76 2.69 24.25
C ARG A 192 -12.24 2.51 23.94
N ASP A 193 -12.88 3.53 23.35
CA ASP A 193 -14.33 3.58 23.16
C ASP A 193 -14.82 2.90 21.86
N ARG A 194 -13.94 2.23 21.11
CA ARG A 194 -14.24 1.63 19.78
C ARG A 194 -14.17 0.11 19.69
N ASN A 195 -13.77 -0.55 20.80
CA ASN A 195 -13.94 -1.98 21.04
C ASN A 195 -15.31 -2.23 21.68
#